data_AF-A0A2D5PNP0-F1
#
_entry.id   AF-A0A2D5PNP0-F1
#
_cell.length_a   1.000
_cell.length_b   1.000
_cell.length_c   1.000
_cell.angle_alpha   90.00
_cell.angle_beta   90.00
_cell.angle_gamma   90.00
#
_symmetry.space_group_name_H-M   'P 1'
#
loop_
_entity.id
_entity.type
_entity.pdbx_description
1 polymer ?
#
loop_
_entity_poly.entity_id
_entity_poly.type
_entity_poly.pdbx_seq_one_letter_code
_entity_poly.pdbx_strand_id
1 'polypeptide(L)'
;MRLRNLIIIFSLILFTSSNAYAACKHILKFGKKFTPKLVKDYGERPEGISDMYFEANEICPGQNLNGIVIKYTFLDNILANIHMFAFNEPGNNKATEKLTLMKYAKKVYGDFDTGADPKIYNHYNVWQKKKRYIIYRRLKTQKNLWTEDLTISKPQFDQKINSLVNSDGVQVMNHEEQN
;
A
#
# COMPACT_ATOMS: atom_id res chain seq x y z
N MET A 1 11.40 37.56 -33.58
CA MET A 1 10.59 37.48 -32.35
C MET A 1 11.46 38.00 -31.20
N ARG A 2 11.09 39.14 -30.58
CA ARG A 2 11.96 39.89 -29.66
C ARG A 2 12.21 39.10 -28.36
N LEU A 3 13.43 39.14 -27.82
CA LEU A 3 13.91 38.43 -26.61
C LEU A 3 12.95 38.55 -25.40
N ARG A 4 12.20 39.65 -25.32
CA ARG A 4 11.17 39.91 -24.29
C ARG A 4 10.00 38.92 -24.32
N ASN A 5 9.63 38.39 -25.48
CA ASN A 5 8.55 37.40 -25.61
C ASN A 5 9.00 35.99 -25.20
N LEU A 6 10.30 35.70 -25.24
CA LEU A 6 10.88 34.41 -24.80
C LEU A 6 10.88 34.29 -23.26
N ILE A 7 11.11 35.39 -22.55
CA ILE A 7 11.12 35.43 -21.07
C ILE A 7 9.72 35.12 -20.51
N ILE A 8 8.66 35.62 -21.15
CA ILE A 8 7.27 35.37 -20.72
C ILE A 8 6.90 33.90 -20.92
N ILE A 9 7.31 33.28 -22.04
CA ILE A 9 7.07 31.84 -22.29
C ILE A 9 7.81 30.97 -21.27
N PHE A 10 9.05 31.33 -20.90
CA PHE A 10 9.82 30.59 -19.89
C PHE A 10 9.21 30.68 -18.48
N SER A 11 8.58 31.81 -18.13
CA SER A 11 7.89 31.98 -16.85
C SER A 11 6.61 31.15 -16.71
N LEU A 12 5.92 30.81 -17.81
CA LEU A 12 4.69 29.99 -17.75
C LEU A 12 4.97 28.50 -17.51
N ILE A 13 6.15 28.00 -17.89
CA ILE A 13 6.53 26.58 -17.77
C ILE A 13 6.86 26.20 -16.32
N LEU A 14 7.22 27.17 -15.46
CA LEU A 14 7.60 26.92 -14.06
C LEU A 14 6.40 26.71 -13.12
N PHE A 15 5.16 26.86 -13.60
CA PHE A 15 3.94 26.68 -12.80
C PHE A 15 3.26 25.31 -13.01
N THR A 16 3.92 24.32 -13.62
CA THR A 16 3.49 22.93 -13.44
C THR A 16 3.81 22.52 -12.00
N SER A 17 2.96 22.95 -11.06
CA SER A 17 2.99 22.54 -9.67
C SER A 17 2.91 21.02 -9.65
N SER A 18 4.04 20.38 -9.35
CA SER A 18 4.04 18.97 -8.97
C SER A 18 3.18 18.88 -7.71
N ASN A 19 1.91 18.51 -7.88
CA ASN A 19 1.02 18.16 -6.78
C ASN A 19 1.60 16.91 -6.12
N ALA A 20 2.59 17.10 -5.24
CA ALA A 20 3.19 16.04 -4.46
C ALA A 20 2.15 15.62 -3.42
N TYR A 21 1.31 14.65 -3.79
CA TYR A 21 0.33 14.13 -2.86
C TYR A 21 1.05 13.34 -1.76
N ALA A 22 0.80 13.73 -0.51
CA ALA A 22 1.46 13.10 0.62
C ALA A 22 0.88 11.71 0.86
N ALA A 23 1.77 10.72 0.98
CA ALA A 23 1.39 9.40 1.46
C ALA A 23 0.75 9.47 2.85
N CYS A 24 -0.10 8.51 3.19
CA CYS A 24 -0.66 8.39 4.53
C CYS A 24 0.43 8.43 5.61
N LYS A 25 0.16 9.23 6.64
CA LYS A 25 0.95 9.25 7.87
C LYS A 25 0.48 8.14 8.80
N HIS A 26 1.03 6.95 8.59
CA HIS A 26 0.74 5.78 9.43
C HIS A 26 1.08 5.98 10.91
N ILE A 27 0.49 5.15 11.78
CA ILE A 27 0.62 5.20 13.25
C ILE A 27 2.08 5.15 13.72
N LEU A 28 2.95 4.49 12.94
CA LEU A 28 4.35 4.31 13.27
C LEU A 28 5.20 4.21 11.99
N LYS A 29 6.48 4.59 12.09
CA LYS A 29 7.47 4.41 11.01
C LYS A 29 8.09 3.01 11.09
N PHE A 30 8.40 2.39 9.95
CA PHE A 30 9.13 1.13 9.88
C PHE A 30 10.39 1.11 10.76
N GLY A 31 10.58 0.01 11.48
CA GLY A 31 11.73 -0.18 12.37
C GLY A 31 11.63 0.55 13.71
N LYS A 32 10.50 1.22 14.01
CA LYS A 32 10.26 1.83 15.31
C LYS A 32 9.44 0.91 16.20
N LYS A 33 9.66 1.05 17.51
CA LYS A 33 8.97 0.28 18.54
C LYS A 33 7.58 0.84 18.80
N PHE A 34 6.60 -0.04 19.00
CA PHE A 34 5.29 0.32 19.52
C PHE A 34 5.45 0.77 20.97
N THR A 35 5.05 2.01 21.27
CA THR A 35 5.33 2.67 22.55
C THR A 35 4.12 2.64 23.47
N PRO A 36 4.27 2.86 24.79
CA PRO A 36 3.14 2.99 25.71
C PRO A 36 2.14 4.10 25.31
N LYS A 37 2.62 5.16 24.63
CA LYS A 37 1.74 6.19 24.07
C LYS A 37 0.81 5.59 23.01
N LEU A 38 1.35 4.77 22.10
CA LEU A 38 0.54 4.10 21.08
C LEU A 38 -0.42 3.06 21.67
N VAL A 39 -0.06 2.43 22.80
CA VAL A 39 -0.99 1.55 23.54
C VAL A 39 -2.21 2.34 24.02
N LYS A 40 -2.00 3.54 24.57
CA LYS A 40 -3.11 4.42 24.99
C LYS A 40 -4.00 4.82 23.81
N ASP A 41 -3.40 5.10 22.66
CA ASP A 41 -4.11 5.62 21.49
C ASP A 41 -4.80 4.52 20.67
N TYR A 42 -4.26 3.30 20.64
CA TYR A 42 -4.67 2.23 19.70
C TYR A 42 -4.89 0.85 20.34
N GLY A 43 -4.74 0.73 21.66
CA GLY A 43 -4.87 -0.53 22.39
C GLY A 43 -3.59 -1.36 22.44
N GLU A 44 -3.65 -2.43 23.22
CA GLU A 44 -2.55 -3.36 23.36
C GLU A 44 -2.37 -4.21 22.09
N ARG A 45 -1.13 -4.61 21.85
CA ARG A 45 -0.74 -5.48 20.75
C ARG A 45 -0.39 -6.86 21.31
N PRO A 46 -0.80 -7.97 20.65
CA PRO A 46 -0.34 -9.30 21.03
C PRO A 46 1.19 -9.40 20.98
N GLU A 47 1.80 -10.24 21.82
CA GLU A 47 3.25 -10.45 21.85
C GLU A 47 3.79 -11.21 20.62
N GLY A 48 5.11 -11.26 20.45
CA GLY A 48 5.76 -11.94 19.33
C GLY A 48 5.48 -11.31 17.97
N ILE A 49 5.30 -12.15 16.94
CA ILE A 49 4.83 -11.73 15.62
C ILE A 49 3.33 -11.52 15.70
N SER A 50 2.87 -10.29 15.46
CA SER A 50 1.45 -10.00 15.58
C SER A 50 0.98 -8.91 14.62
N ASP A 51 -0.32 -8.98 14.33
CA ASP A 51 -1.01 -8.07 13.43
C ASP A 51 -1.99 -7.18 14.21
N MET A 52 -2.09 -5.91 13.83
CA MET A 52 -3.16 -5.01 14.25
C MET A 52 -3.91 -4.50 13.03
N TYR A 53 -5.24 -4.41 13.13
CA TYR A 53 -6.13 -4.05 12.02
C TYR A 53 -6.88 -2.77 12.35
N PHE A 54 -6.94 -1.86 11.38
CA PHE A 54 -7.66 -0.59 11.51
C PHE A 54 -8.38 -0.26 10.22
N GLU A 55 -9.51 0.45 10.32
CA GLU A 55 -10.10 1.06 9.14
C GLU A 55 -9.17 2.14 8.60
N ALA A 56 -8.95 2.15 7.28
CA ALA A 56 -7.94 3.04 6.71
C ALA A 56 -8.26 4.52 6.89
N ASN A 57 -9.53 4.90 6.93
CA ASN A 57 -9.92 6.31 7.14
C ASN A 57 -9.68 6.81 8.57
N GLU A 58 -9.65 5.93 9.57
CA GLU A 58 -9.32 6.31 10.95
C GLU A 58 -7.85 6.72 11.06
N ILE A 59 -6.98 6.00 10.35
CA ILE A 59 -5.54 6.26 10.36
C ILE A 59 -5.12 7.30 9.32
N CYS A 60 -5.78 7.30 8.18
CA CYS A 60 -5.44 8.12 7.01
C CYS A 60 -6.63 9.04 6.63
N PRO A 61 -7.07 9.95 7.53
CA PRO A 61 -8.21 10.80 7.24
C PRO A 61 -7.95 11.67 6.00
N GLY A 62 -9.00 11.87 5.19
CA GLY A 62 -8.94 12.68 3.96
C GLY A 62 -8.30 11.97 2.75
N GLN A 63 -7.91 10.71 2.86
CA GLN A 63 -7.38 9.91 1.74
C GLN A 63 -8.49 9.18 0.94
N ASN A 64 -9.75 9.27 1.39
CA ASN A 64 -10.92 8.62 0.78
C ASN A 64 -10.79 7.09 0.65
N LEU A 65 -10.27 6.44 1.69
CA LEU A 65 -9.97 5.00 1.72
C LEU A 65 -11.15 4.16 2.27
N ASN A 66 -12.37 4.50 1.86
CA ASN A 66 -13.59 3.79 2.29
C ASN A 66 -13.55 2.31 1.85
N GLY A 67 -13.81 1.40 2.81
CA GLY A 67 -13.78 -0.06 2.56
C GLY A 67 -12.37 -0.65 2.47
N ILE A 68 -11.35 0.09 2.90
CA ILE A 68 -9.97 -0.38 2.99
C ILE A 68 -9.61 -0.60 4.45
N VAL A 69 -8.97 -1.73 4.73
CA VAL A 69 -8.39 -2.06 6.04
C VAL A 69 -6.87 -1.97 5.95
N ILE A 70 -6.24 -1.49 7.03
CA ILE A 70 -4.79 -1.48 7.19
C ILE A 70 -4.41 -2.51 8.24
N LYS A 71 -3.57 -3.45 7.83
CA LYS A 71 -2.88 -4.41 8.70
C LYS A 71 -1.45 -3.94 8.95
N TYR A 72 -1.11 -3.76 10.22
CA TYR A 72 0.25 -3.51 10.68
C TYR A 72 0.82 -4.80 11.26
N THR A 73 1.88 -5.32 10.63
CA THR A 73 2.59 -6.50 11.15
C THR A 73 3.81 -6.05 11.93
N PHE A 74 3.90 -6.54 13.16
CA PHE A 74 5.01 -6.29 14.07
C PHE A 74 5.83 -7.56 14.26
N LEU A 75 7.15 -7.38 14.28
CA LEU A 75 8.10 -8.39 14.75
C LEU A 75 8.56 -7.95 16.13
N ASP A 76 8.14 -8.67 17.15
CA ASP A 76 8.17 -8.17 18.53
C ASP A 76 7.49 -6.80 18.59
N ASN A 77 8.09 -5.80 19.22
CA ASN A 77 7.51 -4.45 19.25
C ASN A 77 7.82 -3.62 17.99
N ILE A 78 8.48 -4.15 16.96
CA ILE A 78 8.97 -3.35 15.82
C ILE A 78 8.02 -3.44 14.64
N LEU A 79 7.55 -2.30 14.12
CA LEU A 79 6.75 -2.29 12.89
C LEU A 79 7.59 -2.74 11.69
N ALA A 80 7.18 -3.85 11.09
CA ALA A 80 7.88 -4.53 10.02
C ALA A 80 7.20 -4.35 8.66
N ASN A 81 5.88 -4.50 8.60
CA ASN A 81 5.11 -4.43 7.35
C ASN A 81 3.81 -3.64 7.52
N ILE A 82 3.39 -2.96 6.45
CA ILE A 82 2.08 -2.32 6.34
C ILE A 82 1.40 -2.90 5.11
N HIS A 83 0.23 -3.50 5.30
CA HIS A 83 -0.57 -4.07 4.24
C HIS A 83 -1.95 -3.44 4.25
N MET A 84 -2.32 -2.78 3.15
CA MET A 84 -3.66 -2.21 2.97
C MET A 84 -4.42 -3.10 1.99
N PHE A 85 -5.67 -3.46 2.30
CA PHE A 85 -6.46 -4.30 1.41
C PHE A 85 -7.93 -3.87 1.38
N ALA A 86 -8.56 -4.05 0.23
CA ALA A 86 -9.99 -3.83 0.08
C ALA A 86 -10.76 -4.95 0.78
N PHE A 87 -11.63 -4.59 1.72
CA PHE A 87 -12.47 -5.54 2.44
C PHE A 87 -13.78 -5.75 1.68
N ASN A 88 -13.84 -6.88 0.98
CA ASN A 88 -15.05 -7.36 0.30
C ASN A 88 -15.79 -8.35 1.20
N GLU A 89 -17.11 -8.25 1.25
CA GLU A 89 -17.94 -9.32 1.81
C GLU A 89 -17.96 -10.52 0.83
N PRO A 90 -18.14 -11.76 1.31
CA PRO A 90 -18.21 -12.93 0.44
C PRO A 90 -19.28 -12.76 -0.66
N GLY A 91 -18.86 -12.92 -1.93
CA GLY A 91 -19.74 -12.75 -3.10
C GLY A 91 -20.03 -11.30 -3.50
N ASN A 92 -19.43 -10.30 -2.84
CA ASN A 92 -19.69 -8.88 -3.05
C ASN A 92 -18.38 -8.08 -3.24
N ASN A 93 -18.13 -7.63 -4.47
CA ASN A 93 -16.90 -6.94 -4.86
C ASN A 93 -16.91 -5.41 -4.61
N LYS A 94 -17.88 -4.88 -3.85
CA LYS A 94 -18.14 -3.44 -3.71
C LYS A 94 -16.93 -2.60 -3.29
N ALA A 95 -15.98 -3.12 -2.51
CA ALA A 95 -14.78 -2.37 -2.15
C ALA A 95 -13.80 -2.31 -3.32
N THR A 96 -13.59 -3.44 -4.00
CA THR A 96 -12.67 -3.54 -5.15
C THR A 96 -13.19 -2.91 -6.44
N GLU A 97 -14.50 -2.82 -6.66
CA GLU A 97 -15.08 -2.17 -7.85
C GLU A 97 -14.82 -0.66 -7.87
N LYS A 98 -14.61 -0.06 -6.69
CA LYS A 98 -14.31 1.37 -6.55
C LYS A 98 -12.88 1.71 -6.96
N LEU A 99 -11.99 0.72 -7.06
CA LEU A 99 -10.55 0.89 -7.34
C LEU A 99 -9.89 1.89 -6.38
N THR A 100 -10.34 1.89 -5.12
CA THR A 100 -9.94 2.89 -4.11
C THR A 100 -8.44 2.84 -3.87
N LEU A 101 -7.88 1.63 -3.69
CA LEU A 101 -6.44 1.46 -3.47
C LEU A 101 -5.64 1.77 -4.73
N MET A 102 -6.11 1.41 -5.92
CA MET A 102 -5.47 1.77 -7.20
C MET A 102 -5.33 3.28 -7.32
N LYS A 103 -6.43 4.01 -7.13
CA LYS A 103 -6.47 5.48 -7.22
C LYS A 103 -5.51 6.10 -6.21
N TYR A 104 -5.54 5.62 -4.97
CA TYR A 104 -4.60 6.05 -3.94
C TYR A 104 -3.14 5.76 -4.33
N ALA A 105 -2.84 4.55 -4.79
CA ALA A 105 -1.49 4.14 -5.14
C ALA A 105 -0.92 4.95 -6.31
N LYS A 106 -1.70 5.13 -7.38
CA LYS A 106 -1.35 5.99 -8.52
C LYS A 106 -1.05 7.43 -8.08
N LYS A 107 -1.94 7.98 -7.24
CA LYS A 107 -1.83 9.36 -6.74
C LYS A 107 -0.60 9.58 -5.85
N VAL A 108 -0.25 8.61 -5.00
CA VAL A 108 0.82 8.74 -4.00
C VAL A 108 2.18 8.27 -4.54
N TYR A 109 2.22 7.13 -5.23
CA TYR A 109 3.45 6.45 -5.61
C TYR A 109 3.83 6.66 -7.08
N GLY A 110 2.88 7.07 -7.91
CA GLY A 110 3.08 7.36 -9.33
C GLY A 110 2.16 6.51 -10.18
N ASP A 111 1.82 7.04 -11.35
CA ASP A 111 0.93 6.36 -12.27
C ASP A 111 1.54 5.07 -12.85
N PHE A 112 0.69 4.17 -13.33
CA PHE A 112 1.08 2.94 -14.03
C PHE A 112 0.01 2.54 -15.05
N ASP A 113 0.42 1.83 -16.09
CA ASP A 113 -0.50 1.40 -17.13
C ASP A 113 -1.42 0.29 -16.62
N THR A 114 -2.72 0.45 -16.87
CA THR A 114 -3.77 -0.52 -16.55
C THR A 114 -4.48 -1.03 -17.80
N GLY A 115 -4.01 -0.64 -18.99
CA GLY A 115 -4.72 -0.80 -20.25
C GLY A 115 -5.95 0.10 -20.34
N ALA A 116 -6.85 -0.24 -21.27
CA ALA A 116 -8.03 0.56 -21.58
C ALA A 116 -9.08 0.59 -20.45
N ASP A 117 -9.24 -0.50 -19.71
CA ASP A 117 -10.19 -0.59 -18.60
C ASP A 117 -9.49 -1.03 -17.29
N PRO A 118 -9.31 -0.11 -16.33
CA PRO A 118 -8.73 -0.42 -15.03
C PRO A 118 -9.49 -1.49 -14.22
N LYS A 119 -10.77 -1.75 -14.52
CA LYS A 119 -11.58 -2.74 -13.79
C LYS A 119 -11.17 -4.17 -14.05
N ILE A 120 -10.64 -4.46 -15.25
CA ILE A 120 -10.17 -5.79 -15.64
C ILE A 120 -8.68 -6.01 -15.34
N TYR A 121 -7.99 -4.99 -14.82
CA TYR A 121 -6.58 -5.09 -14.43
C TYR A 121 -6.38 -6.25 -13.43
N ASN A 122 -5.56 -7.22 -13.82
CA ASN A 122 -5.33 -8.46 -13.09
C ASN A 122 -3.82 -8.73 -12.98
N HIS A 123 -3.11 -7.78 -12.37
CA HIS A 123 -1.66 -7.82 -12.25
C HIS A 123 -1.21 -7.06 -10.99
N TYR A 124 0.09 -6.88 -10.85
CA TYR A 124 0.74 -6.07 -9.83
C TYR A 124 1.62 -4.98 -10.44
N ASN A 125 1.88 -3.92 -9.67
CA ASN A 125 2.84 -2.88 -10.00
C ASN A 125 3.76 -2.63 -8.80
N VAL A 126 5.04 -2.39 -9.07
CA VAL A 126 6.07 -2.20 -8.03
C VAL A 126 6.71 -0.82 -8.17
N TRP A 127 6.80 -0.10 -7.06
CA TRP A 127 7.63 1.11 -6.96
C TRP A 127 8.74 0.88 -5.94
N GLN A 128 9.96 1.28 -6.29
CA GLN A 128 11.06 1.40 -5.34
C GLN A 128 11.24 2.87 -4.95
N LYS A 129 10.90 3.24 -3.72
CA LYS A 129 11.06 4.61 -3.21
C LYS A 129 11.71 4.60 -1.84
N LYS A 130 12.79 5.38 -1.67
CA LYS A 130 13.42 5.64 -0.36
C LYS A 130 13.76 4.35 0.41
N LYS A 131 14.34 3.35 -0.27
CA LYS A 131 14.68 2.02 0.30
C LYS A 131 13.48 1.24 0.84
N ARG A 132 12.30 1.50 0.28
CA ARG A 132 11.07 0.72 0.47
C ARG A 132 10.62 0.23 -0.90
N TYR A 133 10.01 -0.94 -0.90
CA TYR A 133 9.21 -1.39 -2.02
C TYR A 133 7.74 -1.22 -1.66
N ILE A 134 7.00 -0.77 -2.66
CA ILE A 134 5.56 -0.59 -2.62
C ILE A 134 5.02 -1.48 -3.72
N ILE A 135 4.15 -2.42 -3.36
CA ILE A 135 3.58 -3.38 -4.30
C ILE A 135 2.09 -3.17 -4.28
N TYR A 136 1.54 -2.65 -5.37
CA TYR A 136 0.11 -2.69 -5.61
C TYR A 136 -0.22 -3.99 -6.34
N ARG A 137 -1.31 -4.65 -5.96
CA ARG A 137 -1.77 -5.87 -6.60
C ARG A 137 -3.28 -5.90 -6.67
N ARG A 138 -3.80 -6.37 -7.81
CA ARG A 138 -5.21 -6.67 -7.99
C ARG A 138 -5.33 -8.00 -8.70
N LEU A 139 -6.03 -8.96 -8.08
CA LEU A 139 -6.17 -10.30 -8.62
C LEU A 139 -7.63 -10.75 -8.63
N LYS A 140 -8.03 -11.42 -9.71
CA LYS A 140 -9.29 -12.17 -9.74
C LYS A 140 -9.04 -13.54 -9.13
N THR A 141 -9.75 -13.86 -8.06
CA THR A 141 -9.66 -15.17 -7.39
C THR A 141 -10.78 -16.09 -7.84
N GLN A 142 -10.78 -17.31 -7.31
CA GLN A 142 -11.87 -18.28 -7.53
C GLN A 142 -13.21 -17.69 -7.07
N LYS A 143 -14.31 -18.11 -7.70
CA LYS A 143 -15.69 -17.60 -7.42
C LYS A 143 -15.93 -16.12 -7.79
N ASN A 144 -15.18 -15.58 -8.75
CA ASN A 144 -15.35 -14.19 -9.25
C ASN A 144 -15.17 -13.10 -8.17
N LEU A 145 -14.46 -13.40 -7.09
CA LEU A 145 -14.07 -12.42 -6.09
C LEU A 145 -12.80 -11.69 -6.58
N TRP A 146 -12.77 -10.38 -6.45
CA TRP A 146 -11.57 -9.59 -6.67
C TRP A 146 -10.87 -9.32 -5.35
N THR A 147 -9.55 -9.37 -5.36
CA THR A 147 -8.70 -8.85 -4.30
C THR A 147 -7.98 -7.62 -4.81
N GLU A 148 -7.79 -6.64 -3.94
CA GLU A 148 -7.01 -5.44 -4.21
C GLU A 148 -6.23 -5.09 -2.96
N ASP A 149 -4.92 -4.99 -3.10
CA ASP A 149 -4.03 -4.76 -1.97
C ASP A 149 -2.80 -3.92 -2.32
N LEU A 150 -2.24 -3.30 -1.29
CA LEU A 150 -1.07 -2.45 -1.35
C LEU A 150 -0.16 -2.80 -0.17
N THR A 151 1.00 -3.38 -0.46
CA THR A 151 2.03 -3.71 0.52
C THR A 151 3.11 -2.66 0.52
N ILE A 152 3.53 -2.22 1.71
CA ILE A 152 4.63 -1.29 1.92
C ILE A 152 5.57 -1.91 2.95
N SER A 153 6.82 -2.16 2.57
CA SER A 153 7.80 -2.76 3.48
C SER A 153 9.25 -2.40 3.09
N LYS A 154 10.22 -2.95 3.81
CA LYS A 154 11.67 -2.85 3.56
C LYS A 154 12.30 -4.23 3.35
N PRO A 155 13.34 -4.36 2.50
CA PRO A 155 14.07 -5.61 2.19
C PRO A 155 14.29 -6.53 3.40
N GLN A 156 14.89 -5.96 4.44
CA GLN A 156 15.26 -6.66 5.67
C GLN A 156 14.06 -7.23 6.45
N PHE A 157 12.88 -6.62 6.36
CA PHE A 157 11.71 -7.06 7.12
C PHE A 157 10.97 -8.16 6.41
N ASP A 158 10.81 -8.10 5.08
CA ASP A 158 10.15 -9.19 4.36
C ASP A 158 10.98 -10.47 4.39
N GLN A 159 12.30 -10.36 4.24
CA GLN A 159 13.18 -11.53 4.38
C GLN A 159 13.01 -12.19 5.75
N LYS A 160 12.94 -11.38 6.82
CA LYS A 160 12.74 -11.87 8.17
C LYS A 160 11.35 -12.49 8.37
N ILE A 161 10.29 -11.85 7.86
CA ILE A 161 8.92 -12.39 7.92
C ILE A 161 8.87 -13.72 7.16
N ASN A 162 9.39 -13.78 5.94
CA ASN A 162 9.40 -14.98 5.12
C ASN A 162 10.20 -16.11 5.79
N SER A 163 11.35 -15.82 6.40
CA SER A 163 12.12 -16.84 7.12
C SER A 163 11.35 -17.41 8.32
N LEU A 164 10.58 -16.58 9.02
CA LEU A 164 9.79 -16.99 10.19
C LEU A 164 8.56 -17.82 9.76
N VAL A 165 7.87 -17.39 8.70
CA VAL A 165 6.74 -18.15 8.13
C VAL A 165 7.18 -19.52 7.62
N ASN A 166 8.35 -19.58 6.97
CA ASN A 166 8.92 -20.83 6.46
C ASN A 166 9.46 -21.74 7.57
N SER A 167 9.96 -21.20 8.68
CA SER A 167 10.41 -22.00 9.82
C SER A 167 9.25 -22.61 10.61
N ASP A 168 8.07 -21.97 10.60
CA ASP A 168 6.87 -22.41 11.31
C ASP A 168 6.02 -23.41 10.49
N GLY A 169 6.53 -23.90 9.36
CA GLY A 169 5.92 -24.99 8.58
C GLY A 169 4.81 -24.60 7.60
N VAL A 170 4.58 -23.30 7.36
CA VAL A 170 3.66 -22.85 6.32
C VAL A 170 4.42 -22.75 5.00
N GLN A 171 4.19 -23.72 4.10
CA GLN A 171 4.79 -23.71 2.77
C GLN A 171 4.35 -22.48 1.99
N VAL A 172 5.30 -21.60 1.67
CA VAL A 172 5.12 -20.60 0.62
C VAL A 172 4.93 -21.37 -0.68
N MET A 173 3.74 -21.27 -1.26
CA MET A 173 3.49 -21.70 -2.64
C MET A 173 4.40 -20.86 -3.55
N ASN A 174 5.56 -21.40 -3.88
CA ASN A 174 6.36 -20.90 -4.97
C ASN A 174 5.52 -21.10 -6.23
N HIS A 175 5.11 -20.00 -6.87
CA HIS A 175 4.73 -20.06 -8.27
C HIS A 175 6.02 -20.31 -9.05
N GLU A 176 6.36 -21.58 -9.22
CA GLU A 176 7.25 -21.99 -10.28
C GLU A 176 6.54 -21.71 -11.60
N GLU A 177 7.09 -20.78 -12.37
CA GLU A 177 6.77 -20.60 -13.79
C GLU A 177 7.07 -21.94 -14.49
N GLN A 178 6.02 -22.66 -14.87
CA GLN A 178 6.16 -23.75 -15.83
C GLN A 178 6.22 -23.13 -17.22
N ASN A 179 7.41 -23.23 -17.82
CA ASN A 179 7.66 -23.04 -19.25
C ASN A 179 6.73 -23.89 -20.12
#